data_AF-A0A7S3PVA9-F1
#
_entry.id   AF-A0A7S3PVA9-F1
#
_cell.length_a   1.000
_cell.length_b   1.000
_cell.length_c   1.000
_cell.angle_alpha   90.00
_cell.angle_beta   90.00
_cell.angle_gamma   90.00
#
_symmetry.space_group_name_H-M   'P 1'
#
loop_
_entity.id
_entity.type
_entity.pdbx_description
1 polymer ?
#
loop_
_entity_poly.entity_id
_entity_poly.type
_entity_poly.pdbx_seq_one_letter_code
_entity_poly.pdbx_strand_id
1 'polypeptide(L)'
;CPPVNQPLSFGKVNNDGTIEDPVLGTKFSLKTGDVVSWCPTGVGKIIGGLFEPTGVPNFKVRQSSGTIQVEVDVNAKANFEANYWSGVLDAQGKANGKYY
;
A
#
# COMPACT_ATOMS: atom_id res chain seq x y z
N CYS A 1 -3.53 7.20 2.93
CA CYS A 1 -3.68 6.08 3.87
C CYS A 1 -5.13 5.61 3.84
N PRO A 2 -5.35 4.31 4.02
CA PRO A 2 -6.68 3.77 4.23
C PRO A 2 -7.40 4.44 5.42
N PRO A 3 -8.74 4.48 5.43
CA PRO A 3 -9.63 4.05 4.34
C PRO A 3 -9.89 5.14 3.28
N VAL A 4 -9.60 6.42 3.55
CA VAL A 4 -10.02 7.56 2.71
C VAL A 4 -8.93 8.13 1.79
N ASN A 5 -7.83 7.39 1.61
CA ASN A 5 -6.70 7.73 0.75
C ASN A 5 -6.02 9.09 1.05
N GLN A 6 -5.89 9.44 2.33
CA GLN A 6 -5.31 10.71 2.75
C GLN A 6 -3.76 10.73 2.66
N PRO A 7 -3.11 11.83 2.24
CA PRO A 7 -1.65 11.90 2.16
C PRO A 7 -0.96 11.82 3.53
N LEU A 8 -0.18 10.75 3.75
CA LEU A 8 0.67 10.58 4.95
C LEU A 8 1.90 11.51 4.96
N SER A 9 2.18 12.23 3.86
CA SER A 9 3.23 13.25 3.82
C SER A 9 2.99 14.40 4.79
N PHE A 10 1.74 14.62 5.22
CA PHE A 10 1.36 15.57 6.25
C PHE A 10 1.18 14.93 7.63
N GLY A 11 1.47 13.62 7.73
CA GLY A 11 1.40 12.87 8.98
C GLY A 11 2.55 13.17 9.93
N LYS A 12 2.38 12.75 11.17
CA LYS A 12 3.39 12.93 12.21
C LYS A 12 4.17 11.63 12.40
N VAL A 13 5.50 11.72 12.31
CA VAL A 13 6.39 10.63 12.71
C VAL A 13 6.57 10.68 14.23
N ASN A 14 6.27 9.57 14.89
CA ASN A 14 6.32 9.43 16.35
C ASN A 14 7.58 8.67 16.79
N ASN A 15 8.02 8.92 18.04
CA ASN A 15 9.22 8.29 18.62
C ASN A 15 9.06 6.77 18.85
N ASP A 16 7.83 6.26 18.82
CA ASP A 16 7.50 4.84 18.95
C ASP A 16 7.67 4.05 17.63
N GLY A 17 8.17 4.70 16.57
CA GLY A 17 8.39 4.07 15.27
C GLY A 17 7.13 4.00 14.42
N THR A 18 6.14 4.85 14.68
CA THR A 18 4.91 4.94 13.89
C THR A 18 4.82 6.25 13.10
N ILE A 19 4.03 6.23 12.02
CA ILE A 19 3.52 7.43 11.36
C ILE A 19 2.01 7.53 11.58
N GLU A 20 1.54 8.71 11.95
CA GLU A 20 0.15 8.99 12.30
C GLU A 20 -0.52 9.88 11.24
N ASP A 21 -1.68 9.45 10.74
CA ASP A 21 -2.54 10.25 9.86
C ASP A 21 -3.15 11.43 10.61
N PRO A 22 -3.13 12.66 10.05
CA PRO A 22 -3.53 13.86 10.78
C PRO A 22 -5.05 14.05 10.92
N VAL A 23 -5.90 13.27 10.25
CA VAL A 23 -7.37 13.44 10.30
C VAL A 23 -8.05 12.38 11.15
N LEU A 24 -7.71 11.10 10.93
CA LEU A 24 -8.31 9.95 11.61
C LEU A 24 -7.45 9.44 12.76
N GLY A 25 -6.18 9.88 12.87
CA GLY A 25 -5.25 9.44 13.91
C GLY A 25 -4.77 7.99 13.73
N THR A 26 -4.99 7.39 12.55
CA THR A 26 -4.54 6.03 12.26
C THR A 26 -3.02 5.97 12.28
N LYS A 27 -2.46 4.99 12.99
CA LYS A 27 -1.01 4.79 13.11
C LYS A 27 -0.57 3.56 12.35
N PHE A 28 0.53 3.70 11.60
CA PHE A 28 1.17 2.61 10.88
C PHE A 28 2.61 2.43 11.36
N SER A 29 3.07 1.18 11.44
CA SER A 29 4.45 0.82 11.72
C SER A 29 5.38 1.30 10.58
N LEU A 30 6.43 2.06 10.89
CA LEU A 30 7.44 2.44 9.89
C LEU A 30 8.29 1.25 9.42
N LYS A 31 8.29 0.14 10.17
CA LYS A 31 9.06 -1.07 9.84
C LYS A 31 8.30 -2.02 8.94
N THR A 32 7.00 -2.20 9.20
CA THR A 32 6.19 -3.25 8.57
C THR A 32 5.06 -2.70 7.72
N GLY A 33 4.65 -1.45 7.92
CA GLY A 33 3.47 -0.88 7.27
C GLY A 33 2.13 -1.33 7.89
N ASP A 34 2.16 -2.22 8.89
CA ASP A 34 0.96 -2.72 9.56
C ASP A 34 0.27 -1.63 10.38
N VAL A 35 -1.04 -1.80 10.55
CA VAL A 35 -1.84 -0.93 11.42
C VAL A 35 -1.47 -1.19 12.88
N VAL A 36 -1.06 -0.12 13.58
CA VAL A 36 -0.79 -0.13 15.03
C VAL A 36 -1.98 0.41 15.81
N SER A 37 -2.70 1.40 15.25
CA SER A 37 -3.92 1.96 15.82
C SER A 37 -4.85 2.40 14.70
N TRP A 38 -6.13 1.99 14.75
CA TRP A 38 -7.09 2.21 13.67
C TRP A 38 -8.10 3.30 14.01
N CYS A 39 -8.06 4.41 13.27
CA CYS A 39 -9.03 5.52 13.34
C CYS A 39 -9.50 5.92 14.76
N PRO A 40 -8.59 6.17 15.74
CA PRO A 40 -8.98 6.34 17.14
C PRO A 40 -9.73 7.65 17.46
N THR A 41 -9.69 8.65 16.58
CA THR A 41 -10.20 10.00 16.87
C THR A 41 -11.63 10.23 16.35
N GLY A 42 -12.47 10.93 17.11
CA GLY A 42 -13.74 11.54 16.65
C GLY A 42 -14.57 10.71 15.64
N VAL A 43 -14.82 11.30 14.46
CA VAL A 43 -15.52 10.69 13.31
C VAL A 43 -14.83 9.40 12.82
N GLY A 44 -13.53 9.28 13.06
CA GLY A 44 -12.74 8.09 12.75
C GLY A 44 -13.24 6.83 13.44
N LYS A 45 -13.84 6.88 14.64
CA LYS A 45 -14.39 5.67 15.28
C LYS A 45 -15.58 5.07 14.52
N ILE A 46 -16.40 5.93 13.90
CA ILE A 46 -17.57 5.49 13.13
C ILE A 46 -17.10 4.92 11.78
N ILE A 47 -16.19 5.64 11.10
CA ILE A 47 -15.61 5.19 9.82
C ILE A 47 -14.79 3.91 10.03
N GLY A 48 -13.98 3.86 11.08
CA GLY A 48 -13.13 2.72 11.41
C GLY A 48 -13.92 1.47 11.82
N GLY A 49 -15.16 1.61 12.29
CA GLY A 49 -16.08 0.48 12.50
C GLY A 49 -16.68 -0.08 11.21
N LEU A 50 -16.67 0.67 10.12
CA LEU A 50 -17.21 0.26 8.81
C LEU A 50 -16.16 -0.45 7.94
N PHE A 51 -14.88 -0.16 8.16
CA PHE A 51 -13.78 -0.68 7.35
C PHE A 51 -12.81 -1.50 8.18
N GLU A 52 -12.41 -2.66 7.65
CA GLU A 52 -11.39 -3.49 8.27
C GLU A 52 -10.02 -2.79 8.25
N PRO A 53 -9.25 -2.87 9.35
CA PRO A 53 -7.90 -2.32 9.40
C PRO A 53 -7.02 -2.89 8.27
N THR A 54 -6.49 -2.00 7.44
CA THR A 54 -5.62 -2.37 6.32
C THR A 54 -4.32 -1.59 6.39
N GLY A 55 -3.19 -2.29 6.29
CA GLY A 55 -1.86 -1.69 6.31
C GLY A 55 -1.54 -0.86 5.07
N VAL A 56 -0.36 -0.26 5.07
CA VAL A 56 0.21 0.49 3.94
C VAL A 56 1.45 -0.22 3.40
N PRO A 57 1.79 -0.04 2.11
CA PRO A 57 3.03 -0.59 1.57
C PRO A 57 4.24 -0.12 2.39
N ASN A 58 5.10 -1.06 2.78
CA ASN A 58 6.45 -0.77 3.23
C ASN A 58 7.41 -0.92 2.05
N PHE A 59 8.47 -0.12 2.05
CA PHE A 59 9.50 -0.19 1.03
C PHE A 59 10.85 -0.38 1.71
N LYS A 60 11.65 -1.28 1.17
CA LYS A 60 13.04 -1.43 1.63
C LYS A 60 13.82 -0.20 1.21
N VAL A 61 14.59 0.33 2.15
CA VAL A 61 15.44 1.50 1.92
C VAL A 61 16.87 1.16 2.30
N ARG A 62 17.83 1.77 1.58
CA ARG A 62 19.25 1.69 1.92
C ARG A 62 19.90 3.05 1.74
N GLN A 63 20.95 3.30 2.52
CA GLN A 63 21.84 4.42 2.28
C GLN A 63 23.01 3.96 1.41
N SER A 64 23.31 4.71 0.35
CA SER A 64 24.46 4.44 -0.52
C SER A 64 25.02 5.75 -1.06
N SER A 65 26.34 5.93 -0.94
CA SER A 65 27.06 7.11 -1.45
C SER A 65 26.44 8.46 -1.06
N GLY A 66 26.01 8.60 0.19
CA GLY A 66 25.39 9.84 0.69
C GLY A 66 23.94 10.08 0.26
N THR A 67 23.32 9.11 -0.43
CA THR A 67 21.90 9.18 -0.87
C THR A 67 21.07 8.07 -0.21
N ILE A 68 19.78 8.32 -0.02
CA ILE A 68 18.80 7.30 0.39
C ILE A 68 18.15 6.75 -0.88
N GLN A 69 18.20 5.43 -1.04
CA GLN A 69 17.62 4.70 -2.17
C GLN A 69 16.45 3.86 -1.67
N VAL A 70 15.38 3.80 -2.44
CA VAL A 70 14.20 2.97 -2.18
C VAL A 70 14.17 1.84 -3.21
N GLU A 71 13.96 0.61 -2.75
CA GLU A 71 13.74 -0.54 -3.62
C GLU A 71 12.33 -0.46 -4.21
N VAL A 72 12.26 -0.31 -5.54
CA VAL A 72 11.00 -0.23 -6.30
C VAL A 72 10.95 -1.40 -7.27
N ASP A 73 9.87 -2.19 -7.21
CA ASP A 73 9.59 -3.20 -8.23
C ASP A 73 9.07 -2.53 -9.51
N VAL A 74 9.96 -2.37 -10.49
CA VAL A 74 9.63 -1.80 -11.81
C VAL A 74 8.67 -2.67 -12.62
N ASN A 75 8.53 -3.96 -12.28
CA ASN A 75 7.62 -4.89 -12.93
C ASN A 75 6.28 -5.01 -12.20
N ALA A 76 6.06 -4.31 -11.09
CA ALA A 76 4.84 -4.45 -10.28
C ALA A 76 3.55 -4.28 -11.09
N LYS A 77 3.51 -3.31 -12.02
CA LYS A 77 2.38 -3.11 -12.93
C LYS A 77 2.20 -4.30 -13.90
N ALA A 78 3.28 -4.74 -14.53
CA ALA A 78 3.25 -5.85 -15.47
C ALA A 78 2.80 -7.15 -14.78
N ASN A 79 3.28 -7.40 -13.56
CA ASN A 79 2.91 -8.55 -12.74
C ASN A 79 1.43 -8.50 -12.33
N PHE A 80 0.93 -7.33 -11.95
CA PHE A 80 -0.49 -7.14 -11.64
C PHE A 80 -1.39 -7.38 -12.86
N GLU A 81 -0.97 -6.90 -14.03
CA GLU A 81 -1.74 -7.01 -15.27
C GLU A 81 -1.61 -8.38 -15.96
N ALA A 82 -0.62 -9.20 -15.61
CA ALA A 82 -0.35 -10.48 -16.26
C ALA A 82 -1.57 -11.41 -16.31
N ASN A 83 -2.34 -11.48 -15.22
CA ASN A 83 -3.55 -12.32 -15.12
C ASN A 83 -4.72 -11.81 -15.98
N TYR A 84 -4.81 -10.49 -16.17
CA TYR A 84 -5.80 -9.88 -17.06
C TYR A 84 -5.49 -10.25 -18.52
N TRP A 85 -4.22 -10.10 -18.92
CA TRP A 85 -3.79 -10.42 -20.27
C TRP A 85 -3.86 -11.91 -20.57
N SER A 86 -3.54 -12.80 -19.62
CA SER A 86 -3.72 -14.24 -19.82
C SER A 86 -5.19 -14.59 -20.05
N GLY A 87 -6.12 -13.99 -19.29
CA GLY A 87 -7.57 -14.22 -19.48
C GLY A 87 -8.10 -13.69 -20.81
N VAL A 88 -7.66 -12.50 -21.24
CA VAL A 88 -8.03 -11.93 -22.55
C VAL A 88 -7.46 -12.77 -23.70
N LEU A 89 -6.21 -13.22 -23.59
CA LEU A 89 -5.58 -14.06 -24.61
C LEU A 89 -6.19 -15.46 -24.66
N ASP A 90 -6.60 -16.02 -23.53
CA ASP A 90 -7.28 -17.32 -23.46
C ASP A 90 -8.69 -17.23 -24.06
N ALA A 91 -9.44 -16.19 -23.72
CA ALA A 91 -10.76 -15.91 -24.31
C ALA A 91 -10.70 -15.65 -25.83
N GLN A 92 -9.55 -15.24 -26.36
CA GLN A 92 -9.31 -15.07 -27.79
C GLN A 92 -8.70 -16.30 -28.48
N GLY A 93 -8.46 -17.41 -27.77
CA GLY A 93 -7.81 -18.61 -28.30
C GLY A 93 -6.33 -18.42 -28.65
N LYS A 94 -5.69 -17.37 -28.12
CA LYS A 94 -4.29 -17.00 -28.42
C LYS A 94 -3.31 -17.37 -27.30
N ALA A 95 -3.79 -17.82 -26.14
CA ALA A 95 -2.95 -18.11 -24.99
C ALA A 95 -1.97 -19.28 -25.19
N ASN A 96 -2.27 -20.20 -26.10
CA ASN A 96 -1.52 -21.45 -26.29
C ASN A 96 -0.86 -21.60 -27.68
N GLY A 97 -0.86 -20.55 -28.51
CA GLY A 97 -0.17 -20.54 -29.80
C GLY A 97 -0.65 -21.57 -30.83
N LYS A 98 -1.78 -22.24 -30.60
CA LYS A 98 -2.37 -23.20 -31.53
C LYS A 98 -3.47 -22.51 -32.33
N TYR A 99 -3.08 -21.90 -33.44
CA TYR A 99 -4.01 -21.46 -34.47
C TYR A 99 -4.58 -22.69 -35.20
N TYR A 100 -5.90 -22.84 -35.20
CA TYR A 100 -6.66 -23.53 -36.25
C TYR A 100 -7.54 -22.51 -36.95
#